data_AF-A0A087E7R6-F1
#
_entry.id   AF-A0A087E7R6-F1
#
_cell.length_a   1.000
_cell.length_b   1.000
_cell.length_c   1.000
_cell.angle_alpha   90.00
_cell.angle_beta   90.00
_cell.angle_gamma   90.00
#
_symmetry.space_group_name_H-M   'P 1'
#
loop_
_entity.id
_entity.type
_entity.pdbx_description
1 polymer ?
#
loop_
_entity_poly.entity_id
_entity_poly.type
_entity_poly.pdbx_seq_one_letter_code
_entity_poly.pdbx_strand_id
1 'polypeptide(L)'
;MSADERIALPESGSGGQGAEAGIGAIKNGKDGLRQMLREAISDKPFSELSAVTFDQRGVALAGEAVLDALHQSGFDLGDFDAVGALTAAAVPLVIAAMHAAASQGKPLDGFVMDFVYPSIKGPSIRGKQVILLDSWLSEKSYVQTSSLVTLRNGNELNLDFSIVEHEQAQVLAIVTLIGGLGANGSTNGGVVETAGDETAKTGKADSAHTTDDASFVEVIDTVNDSRHAVPFIPVFEERELR
;
A
#
# COMPACT_ATOMS: atom_id res chain seq x y z
N MET A 1 65.75 22.94 -10.28
CA MET A 1 65.92 21.51 -10.66
C MET A 1 65.13 20.73 -9.62
N SER A 2 63.85 20.42 -9.92
CA SER A 2 63.31 19.11 -10.37
C SER A 2 63.18 18.12 -9.19
N ALA A 3 62.10 17.37 -8.95
CA ALA A 3 60.95 16.88 -9.74
C ALA A 3 59.71 16.77 -8.80
N ASP A 4 58.48 17.12 -9.19
CA ASP A 4 57.49 16.34 -9.97
C ASP A 4 57.10 15.00 -9.32
N GLU A 5 56.09 15.02 -8.44
CA GLU A 5 55.38 13.83 -7.99
C GLU A 5 53.88 14.05 -8.24
N ARG A 6 53.44 13.65 -9.43
CA ARG A 6 52.03 13.64 -9.82
C ARG A 6 51.37 12.41 -9.18
N ILE A 7 50.44 12.66 -8.27
CA ILE A 7 49.51 11.64 -7.77
C ILE A 7 48.49 11.39 -8.87
N ALA A 8 48.54 10.19 -9.47
CA ALA A 8 47.55 9.72 -10.43
C ALA A 8 46.21 9.46 -9.73
N LEU A 9 45.14 10.08 -10.21
CA LEU A 9 43.77 9.74 -9.83
C LEU A 9 43.40 8.38 -10.46
N PRO A 10 42.74 7.47 -9.73
CA PRO A 10 42.25 6.24 -10.33
C PRO A 10 41.08 6.54 -11.27
N GLU A 11 41.16 6.01 -12.48
CA GLU A 11 40.07 6.07 -13.46
C GLU A 11 38.87 5.27 -12.96
N SER A 12 37.71 5.91 -12.97
CA SER A 12 36.42 5.30 -12.66
C SER A 12 36.00 4.35 -13.79
N GLY A 13 36.41 3.09 -13.67
CA GLY A 13 35.88 2.00 -14.48
C GLY A 13 34.58 1.42 -13.92
N SER A 14 33.63 1.19 -14.82
CA SER A 14 32.46 0.30 -14.74
C SER A 14 31.18 0.81 -14.07
N GLY A 15 30.40 1.57 -14.84
CA GLY A 15 28.95 1.50 -14.77
C GLY A 15 28.49 0.09 -15.18
N GLY A 16 27.88 -0.66 -14.26
CA GLY A 16 27.31 -1.97 -14.56
C GLY A 16 26.98 -2.85 -13.35
N GLN A 17 27.71 -2.74 -12.23
CA GLN A 17 27.53 -3.65 -11.07
C GLN A 17 26.54 -3.16 -10.00
N GLY A 18 26.23 -1.87 -9.95
CA GLY A 18 25.33 -1.30 -8.93
C GLY A 18 23.87 -1.71 -9.07
N ALA A 19 23.38 -1.88 -10.30
CA ALA A 19 21.98 -2.21 -10.56
C ALA A 19 21.65 -3.67 -10.21
N GLU A 20 22.50 -4.63 -10.59
CA GLU A 20 22.28 -6.06 -10.26
C GLU A 20 22.40 -6.35 -8.76
N ALA A 21 23.33 -5.70 -8.06
CA ALA A 21 23.47 -5.81 -6.61
C ALA A 21 22.28 -5.19 -5.86
N GLY A 22 21.77 -4.05 -6.34
CA GLY A 22 20.55 -3.41 -5.82
C GLY A 22 19.30 -4.29 -6.01
N ILE A 23 19.10 -4.81 -7.22
CA ILE A 23 17.97 -5.72 -7.53
C ILE A 23 18.04 -7.00 -6.68
N GLY A 24 19.23 -7.57 -6.48
CA GLY A 24 19.43 -8.76 -5.63
C GLY A 24 19.14 -8.51 -4.15
N ALA A 25 19.53 -7.35 -3.62
CA ALA A 25 19.25 -6.96 -2.24
C ALA A 25 17.75 -6.69 -2.01
N ILE A 26 17.09 -5.99 -2.95
CA ILE A 26 15.64 -5.73 -2.93
C ILE A 26 14.85 -7.03 -2.98
N LYS A 27 15.21 -7.95 -3.88
CA LYS A 27 14.55 -9.26 -3.99
C LYS A 27 14.68 -10.06 -2.69
N ASN A 28 15.85 -10.05 -2.07
CA ASN A 28 16.09 -10.70 -0.78
C ASN A 28 15.28 -10.04 0.36
N GLY A 29 15.11 -8.72 0.35
CA GLY A 29 14.30 -7.98 1.30
C GLY A 29 12.80 -8.29 1.18
N LYS A 30 12.24 -8.21 -0.05
CA LYS A 30 10.83 -8.52 -0.31
C LYS A 30 10.49 -9.97 0.00
N ASP A 31 11.39 -10.91 -0.32
CA ASP A 31 11.20 -12.34 0.03
C ASP A 31 11.24 -12.57 1.56
N GLY A 32 12.13 -11.88 2.28
CA GLY A 32 12.19 -11.90 3.74
C GLY A 32 10.92 -11.37 4.40
N LEU A 33 10.42 -10.22 3.92
CA LEU A 33 9.15 -9.65 4.39
C LEU A 33 7.97 -10.58 4.09
N ARG A 34 7.93 -11.19 2.90
CA ARG A 34 6.91 -12.17 2.52
C ARG A 34 6.84 -13.32 3.53
N GLN A 35 7.99 -13.87 3.94
CA GLN A 35 8.05 -14.95 4.91
C GLN A 35 7.48 -14.52 6.27
N MET A 36 7.87 -13.33 6.75
CA MET A 36 7.35 -12.79 8.02
C MET A 36 5.83 -12.59 7.98
N LEU A 37 5.30 -12.09 6.86
CA LEU A 37 3.86 -11.93 6.67
C LEU A 37 3.14 -13.28 6.64
N ARG A 38 3.65 -14.27 5.89
CA ARG A 38 3.07 -15.63 5.87
C ARG A 38 2.96 -16.23 7.27
N GLU A 39 4.03 -16.12 8.06
CA GLU A 39 4.03 -16.58 9.45
C GLU A 39 3.00 -15.84 10.30
N ALA A 40 2.95 -14.51 10.19
CA ALA A 40 2.06 -13.67 10.97
C ALA A 40 0.57 -13.93 10.72
N ILE A 41 0.21 -14.42 9.53
CA ILE A 41 -1.19 -14.60 9.10
C ILE A 41 -1.64 -16.07 8.99
N SER A 42 -0.73 -17.04 9.13
CA SER A 42 -0.93 -18.45 8.78
C SER A 42 -2.18 -19.12 9.35
N ASP A 43 -2.61 -18.71 10.55
CA ASP A 43 -3.75 -19.26 11.29
C ASP A 43 -4.87 -18.24 11.54
N LYS A 44 -4.78 -17.04 10.94
CA LYS A 44 -5.67 -15.93 11.25
C LYS A 44 -6.54 -15.53 10.06
N PRO A 45 -7.85 -15.30 10.26
CA PRO A 45 -8.71 -14.76 9.22
C PRO A 45 -8.35 -13.31 8.87
N PHE A 46 -7.83 -12.55 9.83
CA PHE A 46 -7.37 -11.16 9.71
C PHE A 46 -6.25 -10.88 10.72
N SER A 47 -5.38 -9.90 10.44
CA SER A 47 -4.39 -9.39 11.38
C SER A 47 -4.08 -7.92 11.09
N GLU A 48 -3.88 -7.13 12.14
CA GLU A 48 -3.32 -5.77 12.05
C GLU A 48 -1.84 -5.74 11.63
N LEU A 49 -1.19 -6.92 11.53
CA LEU A 49 0.22 -7.11 11.17
C LEU A 49 1.21 -6.48 12.15
N SER A 50 0.77 -6.11 13.36
CA SER A 50 1.60 -5.56 14.45
C SER A 50 2.83 -6.41 14.77
N ALA A 51 2.74 -7.74 14.63
CA ALA A 51 3.89 -8.63 14.82
C ALA A 51 5.02 -8.43 13.80
N VAL A 52 4.70 -7.90 12.61
CA VAL A 52 5.66 -7.58 11.55
C VAL A 52 6.04 -6.10 11.60
N THR A 53 5.07 -5.20 11.78
CA THR A 53 5.32 -3.75 11.73
C THR A 53 5.95 -3.18 13.00
N PHE A 54 5.95 -3.94 14.12
CA PHE A 54 6.78 -3.64 15.30
C PHE A 54 8.05 -4.50 15.39
N ASP A 55 8.30 -5.42 14.45
CA ASP A 55 9.59 -6.10 14.36
C ASP A 55 10.64 -5.16 13.73
N GLN A 56 11.83 -5.10 14.32
CA GLN A 56 12.90 -4.19 13.89
C GLN A 56 13.30 -4.38 12.41
N ARG A 57 13.22 -5.60 11.86
CA ARG A 57 13.51 -5.87 10.45
C ARG A 57 12.26 -5.71 9.61
N GLY A 58 11.13 -6.23 10.10
CA GLY A 58 9.85 -6.16 9.41
C GLY A 58 9.43 -4.72 9.08
N VAL A 59 9.59 -3.79 10.01
CA VAL A 59 9.24 -2.37 9.80
C VAL A 59 10.09 -1.70 8.71
N ALA A 60 11.40 -1.96 8.69
CA ALA A 60 12.30 -1.39 7.69
C ALA A 60 11.97 -1.92 6.29
N LEU A 61 11.80 -3.24 6.18
CA LEU A 61 11.44 -3.89 4.93
C LEU A 61 10.06 -3.45 4.43
N ALA A 62 9.09 -3.25 5.33
CA ALA A 62 7.75 -2.79 4.96
C ALA A 62 7.77 -1.38 4.37
N GLY A 63 8.57 -0.47 4.94
CA GLY A 63 8.75 0.88 4.39
C GLY A 63 9.33 0.88 2.98
N GLU A 64 10.40 0.11 2.75
CA GLU A 64 11.00 -0.06 1.42
C GLU A 64 10.00 -0.68 0.44
N ALA A 65 9.30 -1.74 0.84
CA ALA A 65 8.35 -2.44 -0.01
C ALA A 65 7.14 -1.59 -0.41
N VAL A 66 6.67 -0.69 0.46
CA VAL A 66 5.60 0.27 0.13
C VAL A 66 6.06 1.24 -0.96
N LEU A 67 7.27 1.80 -0.84
CA LEU A 67 7.79 2.73 -1.85
C LEU A 67 8.09 2.02 -3.17
N ASP A 68 8.59 0.79 -3.12
CA ASP A 68 8.81 -0.05 -4.30
C ASP A 68 7.49 -0.37 -5.01
N ALA A 69 6.41 -0.66 -4.27
CA ALA A 69 5.09 -0.92 -4.84
C ALA A 69 4.53 0.34 -5.52
N LEU A 70 4.65 1.50 -4.88
CA LEU A 70 4.26 2.78 -5.48
C LEU A 70 5.01 3.05 -6.79
N HIS A 71 6.34 2.90 -6.78
CA HIS A 71 7.16 3.11 -7.97
C HIS A 71 6.79 2.14 -9.10
N GLN A 72 6.57 0.85 -8.77
CA GLN A 72 6.13 -0.16 -9.76
C GLN A 72 4.75 0.16 -10.34
N SER A 73 3.87 0.80 -9.57
CA SER A 73 2.56 1.29 -10.04
C SER A 73 2.61 2.66 -10.70
N GLY A 74 3.80 3.24 -10.92
CA GLY A 74 3.98 4.50 -11.64
C GLY A 74 3.89 5.76 -10.79
N PHE A 75 4.01 5.65 -9.46
CA PHE A 75 4.09 6.78 -8.54
C PHE A 75 5.52 6.94 -8.03
N ASP A 76 6.20 8.00 -8.48
CA ASP A 76 7.48 8.41 -7.92
C ASP A 76 7.27 9.25 -6.65
N LEU A 77 8.27 9.28 -5.77
CA LEU A 77 8.26 10.08 -4.52
C LEU A 77 8.11 11.61 -4.74
N GLY A 78 8.11 12.08 -6.00
CA GLY A 78 7.82 13.48 -6.35
C GLY A 78 6.36 13.75 -6.73
N ASP A 79 5.56 12.70 -6.90
CA ASP A 79 4.18 12.81 -7.42
C ASP A 79 3.15 13.06 -6.31
N PHE A 80 3.52 12.84 -5.06
CA PHE A 80 2.67 13.04 -3.88
C PHE A 80 3.45 13.69 -2.75
N ASP A 81 2.72 14.40 -1.89
CA ASP A 81 3.31 15.21 -0.82
C ASP A 81 3.31 14.52 0.54
N ALA A 82 2.37 13.59 0.77
CA ALA A 82 2.20 12.93 2.07
C ALA A 82 1.60 11.52 1.96
N VAL A 83 1.89 10.69 2.98
CA VAL A 83 1.24 9.39 3.21
C VAL A 83 0.37 9.44 4.47
N GLY A 84 -0.83 8.88 4.39
CA GLY A 84 -1.82 8.89 5.47
C GLY A 84 -2.19 7.49 5.95
N ALA A 85 -2.35 7.30 7.25
CA ALA A 85 -2.85 6.03 7.80
C ALA A 85 -4.38 5.97 7.66
N LEU A 86 -4.91 5.00 6.92
CA LEU A 86 -6.36 4.70 6.86
C LEU A 86 -6.86 4.14 8.19
N THR A 87 -6.03 3.34 8.87
CA THR A 87 -6.39 2.74 10.16
C THR A 87 -5.27 2.98 11.16
N ALA A 88 -5.57 2.82 12.45
CA ALA A 88 -4.55 2.86 13.49
C ALA A 88 -3.44 1.80 13.26
N ALA A 89 -3.77 0.65 12.67
CA ALA A 89 -2.82 -0.41 12.35
C ALA A 89 -1.80 -0.01 11.27
N ALA A 90 -2.13 1.01 10.46
CA ALA A 90 -1.27 1.52 9.40
C ALA A 90 -0.27 2.60 9.87
N VAL A 91 -0.41 3.12 11.10
CA VAL A 91 0.49 4.17 11.63
C VAL A 91 1.97 3.74 11.61
N PRO A 92 2.35 2.52 12.04
CA PRO A 92 3.72 2.05 11.88
C PRO A 92 4.21 2.03 10.43
N LEU A 93 3.32 1.75 9.48
CA LEU A 93 3.63 1.68 8.05
C LEU A 93 3.88 3.08 7.46
N VAL A 94 3.08 4.08 7.88
CA VAL A 94 3.33 5.50 7.56
C VAL A 94 4.72 5.93 8.02
N ILE A 95 5.07 5.64 9.27
CA ILE A 95 6.38 5.99 9.83
C ILE A 95 7.50 5.27 9.07
N ALA A 96 7.30 3.99 8.73
CA ALA A 96 8.26 3.23 7.93
C ALA A 96 8.50 3.83 6.54
N ALA A 97 7.42 4.21 5.83
CA ALA A 97 7.51 4.84 4.51
C ALA A 97 8.22 6.19 4.57
N MET A 98 7.96 7.02 5.60
CA MET A 98 8.67 8.29 5.80
C MET A 98 10.18 8.06 5.98
N HIS A 99 10.58 7.08 6.78
CA HIS A 99 12.00 6.76 6.98
C HIS A 99 12.66 6.20 5.72
N ALA A 100 11.94 5.37 4.95
CA ALA A 100 12.43 4.85 3.67
C ALA A 100 12.57 5.96 2.62
N ALA A 101 11.66 6.94 2.57
CA ALA A 101 11.79 8.09 1.67
C ALA A 101 12.96 9.00 2.08
N ALA A 102 13.11 9.23 3.39
CA ALA A 102 14.21 10.01 3.94
C ALA A 102 15.58 9.39 3.66
N SER A 103 15.71 8.06 3.68
CA SER A 103 16.96 7.36 3.33
C SER A 103 17.34 7.53 1.86
N GLN A 104 16.35 7.80 0.99
CA GLN A 104 16.53 8.16 -0.42
C GLN A 104 16.73 9.68 -0.64
N GLY A 105 16.78 10.47 0.43
CA GLY A 105 16.92 11.93 0.35
C GLY A 105 15.68 12.65 -0.17
N LYS A 106 14.51 12.01 -0.11
CA LYS A 106 13.23 12.55 -0.56
C LYS A 106 12.36 12.93 0.64
N PRO A 107 11.77 14.14 0.68
CA PRO A 107 10.85 14.50 1.73
C PRO A 107 9.53 13.75 1.55
N LEU A 108 8.97 13.25 2.65
CA LEU A 108 7.63 12.68 2.66
C LEU A 108 6.98 12.94 4.02
N ASP A 109 5.89 13.70 4.04
CA ASP A 109 5.13 13.95 5.26
C ASP A 109 4.24 12.73 5.58
N GLY A 110 4.04 12.47 6.87
CA GLY A 110 3.08 11.47 7.34
C GLY A 110 1.92 12.14 8.07
N PHE A 111 0.71 11.60 7.93
CA PHE A 111 -0.45 12.02 8.71
C PHE A 111 -1.33 10.86 9.17
N VAL A 112 -2.17 11.16 10.16
CA VAL A 112 -3.22 10.26 10.66
C VAL A 112 -4.54 11.01 10.63
N MET A 113 -5.61 10.31 10.26
CA MET A 113 -6.98 10.82 10.34
C MET A 113 -7.60 10.43 11.68
N ASP A 114 -8.33 11.36 12.28
CA ASP A 114 -9.00 11.20 13.57
C ASP A 114 -10.32 11.98 13.55
N PHE A 115 -11.29 11.54 14.33
CA PHE A 115 -12.57 12.20 14.48
C PHE A 115 -12.50 13.42 15.42
N VAL A 116 -11.41 13.56 16.18
CA VAL A 116 -11.19 14.72 17.07
C VAL A 116 -10.54 15.87 16.30
N TYR A 117 -11.15 17.05 16.32
CA TYR A 117 -10.59 18.25 15.70
C TYR A 117 -9.21 18.65 16.28
N PRO A 118 -8.22 19.04 15.45
CA PRO A 118 -8.22 18.97 13.98
C PRO A 118 -8.15 17.51 13.51
N SER A 119 -8.99 17.14 12.53
CA SER A 119 -9.13 15.74 12.08
C SER A 119 -7.86 15.18 11.45
N ILE A 120 -6.94 16.03 11.00
CA ILE A 120 -5.60 15.64 10.55
C ILE A 120 -4.61 15.82 11.69
N LYS A 121 -3.89 14.73 12.02
CA LYS A 121 -2.74 14.74 12.93
C LYS A 121 -1.47 14.65 12.11
N GLY A 122 -0.62 15.68 12.18
CA GLY A 122 0.59 15.81 11.40
C GLY A 122 0.66 17.17 10.68
N PRO A 123 1.61 17.34 9.74
CA PRO A 123 1.61 18.49 8.83
C PRO A 123 0.27 18.62 8.09
N SER A 124 -0.11 19.85 7.74
CA SER A 124 -1.33 20.07 6.97
C SER A 124 -1.25 19.37 5.61
N ILE A 125 -2.35 18.75 5.21
CA ILE A 125 -2.53 18.16 3.87
C ILE A 125 -3.33 19.07 2.93
N ARG A 126 -3.63 20.31 3.33
CA ARG A 126 -4.56 21.15 2.58
C ARG A 126 -4.09 21.37 1.14
N GLY A 127 -4.91 20.99 0.16
CA GLY A 127 -4.57 21.12 -1.26
C GLY A 127 -3.47 20.18 -1.77
N LYS A 128 -3.04 19.20 -0.96
CA LYS A 128 -1.94 18.29 -1.29
C LYS A 128 -2.41 17.02 -2.00
N GLN A 129 -1.50 16.40 -2.72
CA GLN A 129 -1.68 15.05 -3.26
C GLN A 129 -1.20 14.03 -2.23
N VAL A 130 -2.03 13.04 -1.90
CA VAL A 130 -1.76 12.10 -0.80
C VAL A 130 -1.96 10.65 -1.22
N ILE A 131 -1.19 9.77 -0.61
CA ILE A 131 -1.34 8.31 -0.70
C ILE A 131 -1.86 7.81 0.64
N LEU A 132 -2.85 6.93 0.62
CA LEU A 132 -3.41 6.34 1.82
C LEU A 132 -2.86 4.93 2.02
N LEU A 133 -2.46 4.59 3.25
CA LEU A 133 -1.84 3.32 3.61
C LEU A 133 -2.74 2.52 4.54
N ASP A 134 -2.81 1.20 4.34
CA ASP A 134 -3.33 0.26 5.34
C ASP A 134 -2.46 -0.98 5.53
N SER A 135 -2.55 -1.65 6.68
CA SER A 135 -1.79 -2.87 6.92
C SER A 135 -2.39 -4.06 6.15
N TRP A 136 -3.70 -4.29 6.24
CA TRP A 136 -4.35 -5.37 5.52
C TRP A 136 -5.79 -5.02 5.10
N LEU A 137 -6.02 -4.79 3.81
CA LEU A 137 -7.37 -4.66 3.24
C LEU A 137 -7.67 -5.80 2.28
N SER A 138 -8.67 -6.61 2.62
CA SER A 138 -9.21 -7.63 1.74
C SER A 138 -10.72 -7.55 1.70
N GLU A 139 -11.37 -8.15 0.69
CA GLU A 139 -12.83 -8.37 0.65
C GLU A 139 -13.39 -8.89 1.99
N LYS A 140 -12.63 -9.76 2.67
CA LYS A 140 -13.00 -10.34 3.97
C LYS A 140 -12.75 -9.38 5.13
N SER A 141 -11.81 -8.44 4.99
CA SER A 141 -11.44 -7.42 5.98
C SER A 141 -12.30 -6.16 5.93
N TYR A 142 -13.02 -5.86 4.83
CA TYR A 142 -14.01 -4.77 4.78
C TYR A 142 -15.07 -4.87 5.90
N VAL A 143 -15.21 -6.07 6.46
CA VAL A 143 -16.15 -6.43 7.53
C VAL A 143 -15.63 -6.11 8.94
N GLN A 144 -14.33 -5.83 9.13
CA GLN A 144 -13.71 -5.91 10.46
C GLN A 144 -12.87 -4.71 10.91
N THR A 145 -12.40 -3.81 10.04
CA THR A 145 -11.85 -2.53 10.51
C THR A 145 -12.94 -1.50 10.83
N SER A 146 -14.16 -1.71 10.33
CA SER A 146 -15.41 -1.20 10.88
C SER A 146 -16.40 -2.37 11.01
N SER A 147 -17.01 -2.58 12.16
CA SER A 147 -17.88 -3.75 12.38
C SER A 147 -18.99 -3.90 11.32
N LEU A 148 -19.24 -5.15 10.89
CA LEU A 148 -20.33 -5.77 10.09
C LEU A 148 -21.74 -5.10 10.01
N VAL A 149 -22.04 -4.05 10.77
CA VAL A 149 -23.32 -3.30 10.79
C VAL A 149 -23.29 -2.03 9.92
N THR A 150 -22.14 -1.49 9.55
CA THR A 150 -22.06 -0.23 8.74
C THR A 150 -22.16 -0.48 7.23
N LEU A 151 -21.83 -1.69 6.76
CA LEU A 151 -21.68 -2.06 5.35
C LEU A 151 -22.95 -2.03 4.49
N ARG A 152 -24.14 -1.80 5.06
CA ARG A 152 -25.36 -1.61 4.25
C ARG A 152 -25.73 -0.13 3.99
N ASN A 153 -25.11 0.84 4.68
CA ASN A 153 -25.58 2.24 4.72
C ASN A 153 -24.47 3.34 4.65
N GLY A 154 -23.25 3.04 4.17
CA GLY A 154 -22.14 3.99 4.09
C GLY A 154 -20.96 3.61 4.98
N ASN A 155 -19.74 3.56 4.43
CA ASN A 155 -18.56 2.96 5.05
C ASN A 155 -17.71 3.97 5.84
N GLU A 156 -16.89 3.51 6.80
CA GLU A 156 -15.88 4.32 7.50
C GLU A 156 -14.82 4.87 6.54
N LEU A 157 -14.47 4.11 5.49
CA LEU A 157 -13.63 4.63 4.41
C LEU A 157 -14.24 5.90 3.82
N ASN A 158 -15.55 5.96 3.62
CA ASN A 158 -16.17 7.16 3.05
C ASN A 158 -15.99 8.38 3.97
N LEU A 159 -15.98 8.18 5.29
CA LEU A 159 -15.74 9.23 6.27
C LEU A 159 -14.28 9.70 6.25
N ASP A 160 -13.31 8.79 6.17
CA ASP A 160 -11.90 9.13 6.02
C ASP A 160 -11.68 9.94 4.73
N PHE A 161 -12.29 9.52 3.64
CA PHE A 161 -12.25 10.25 2.37
C PHE A 161 -12.91 11.62 2.48
N SER A 162 -14.04 11.76 3.19
CA SER A 162 -14.64 13.08 3.46
C SER A 162 -13.73 13.99 4.29
N ILE A 163 -12.92 13.46 5.22
CA ILE A 163 -11.92 14.24 5.97
C ILE A 163 -10.84 14.77 5.01
N VAL A 164 -10.35 13.94 4.10
CA VAL A 164 -9.34 14.32 3.10
C VAL A 164 -9.92 15.37 2.12
N GLU A 165 -11.14 15.15 1.63
CA GLU A 165 -11.85 16.08 0.74
C GLU A 165 -12.11 17.43 1.42
N HIS A 166 -12.44 17.46 2.72
CA HIS A 166 -12.62 18.69 3.48
C HIS A 166 -11.32 19.52 3.56
N GLU A 167 -10.16 18.85 3.57
CA GLU A 167 -8.87 19.52 3.43
C GLU A 167 -8.53 19.89 1.97
N GLN A 168 -9.41 19.60 1.01
CA GLN A 168 -9.16 19.84 -0.42
C GLN A 168 -7.94 19.05 -0.93
N ALA A 169 -7.58 17.96 -0.24
CA ALA A 169 -6.52 17.05 -0.64
C ALA A 169 -7.04 16.03 -1.65
N GLN A 170 -6.15 15.54 -2.51
CA GLN A 170 -6.47 14.54 -3.52
C GLN A 170 -5.83 13.21 -3.16
N VAL A 171 -6.64 12.17 -2.97
CA VAL A 171 -6.15 10.80 -2.81
C VAL A 171 -5.74 10.25 -4.18
N LEU A 172 -4.46 9.90 -4.33
CA LEU A 172 -3.93 9.34 -5.59
C LEU A 172 -4.00 7.82 -5.64
N ALA A 173 -3.83 7.15 -4.51
CA ALA A 173 -3.93 5.69 -4.39
C ALA A 173 -4.12 5.25 -2.94
N ILE A 174 -4.61 4.02 -2.78
CA ILE A 174 -4.54 3.25 -1.54
C ILE A 174 -3.49 2.16 -1.71
N VAL A 175 -2.49 2.12 -0.82
CA VAL A 175 -1.47 1.08 -0.77
C VAL A 175 -1.69 0.23 0.47
N THR A 176 -1.59 -1.09 0.33
CA THR A 176 -1.69 -1.99 1.50
C THR A 176 -0.53 -2.95 1.59
N LEU A 177 -0.13 -3.30 2.82
CA LEU A 177 0.92 -4.30 2.99
C LEU A 177 0.43 -5.70 2.57
N ILE A 178 -0.82 -6.04 2.90
CA ILE A 178 -1.54 -7.18 2.33
C ILE A 178 -2.85 -6.69 1.71
N GLY A 179 -3.11 -7.03 0.45
CA GLY A 179 -4.33 -6.62 -0.25
C GLY A 179 -5.03 -7.75 -0.99
N GLY A 180 -6.35 -7.66 -1.15
CA GLY A 180 -7.09 -8.63 -1.97
C GLY A 180 -8.53 -8.20 -2.27
N LEU A 181 -8.80 -7.81 -3.52
CA LEU A 181 -10.12 -7.35 -3.99
C LEU A 181 -11.02 -8.46 -4.55
N GLY A 182 -10.70 -9.74 -4.31
CA GLY A 182 -11.46 -10.86 -4.86
C GLY A 182 -11.26 -11.09 -6.36
N ALA A 183 -11.92 -12.12 -6.92
CA ALA A 183 -11.75 -12.54 -8.30
C ALA A 183 -12.39 -11.60 -9.35
N ASN A 184 -13.20 -10.64 -8.90
CA ASN A 184 -13.87 -9.65 -9.75
C ASN A 184 -13.35 -8.25 -9.39
N GLY A 185 -12.11 -7.93 -9.78
CA GLY A 185 -11.40 -6.65 -9.52
C GLY A 185 -12.06 -5.36 -10.04
N SER A 186 -13.37 -5.39 -10.29
CA SER A 186 -14.26 -4.26 -10.41
C SER A 186 -15.45 -4.55 -9.49
N THR A 187 -15.48 -3.93 -8.31
CA THR A 187 -16.62 -4.03 -7.40
C THR A 187 -17.80 -3.28 -8.02
N ASN A 188 -18.51 -3.90 -8.97
CA ASN A 188 -19.85 -3.48 -9.33
C ASN A 188 -20.72 -3.62 -8.08
N GLY A 189 -21.30 -2.49 -7.64
CA GLY A 189 -22.25 -2.46 -6.54
C GLY A 189 -23.40 -3.46 -6.73
N GLY A 190 -23.36 -4.54 -5.95
CA GLY A 190 -24.48 -5.29 -5.40
C GLY A 190 -25.42 -6.04 -6.33
N VAL A 191 -25.42 -7.38 -6.22
CA VAL A 191 -26.65 -8.17 -5.98
C VAL A 191 -26.31 -9.33 -5.04
N VAL A 192 -27.08 -9.47 -3.96
CA VAL A 192 -27.07 -10.65 -3.08
C VAL A 192 -27.65 -11.83 -3.86
N GLU A 193 -26.81 -12.76 -4.29
CA GLU A 193 -27.28 -14.06 -4.76
C GLU A 193 -27.52 -14.98 -3.56
N THR A 194 -28.79 -15.28 -3.34
CA THR A 194 -29.26 -16.32 -2.41
C THR A 194 -28.86 -17.70 -2.91
N ALA A 195 -28.41 -18.54 -1.98
CA ALA A 195 -27.99 -19.93 -2.18
C ALA A 195 -28.93 -20.74 -3.10
N GLY A 196 -28.33 -21.46 -4.06
CA GLY A 196 -29.02 -22.40 -4.94
C GLY A 196 -28.07 -23.25 -5.79
N ASP A 197 -27.77 -24.43 -5.25
CA ASP A 197 -27.54 -25.73 -5.92
C ASP A 197 -26.29 -25.99 -6.80
N GLU A 198 -25.73 -27.18 -6.59
CA GLU A 198 -24.55 -27.73 -7.26
C GLU A 198 -24.85 -28.16 -8.71
N THR A 199 -23.93 -27.92 -9.65
CA THR A 199 -23.49 -28.97 -10.59
C THR A 199 -22.25 -28.56 -11.38
N ALA A 200 -21.39 -29.56 -11.59
CA ALA A 200 -20.04 -29.50 -12.14
C ALA A 200 -19.90 -28.86 -13.54
N LYS A 201 -18.72 -28.29 -13.81
CA LYS A 201 -17.93 -28.61 -15.02
C LYS A 201 -16.46 -28.18 -14.90
N THR A 202 -15.61 -29.14 -15.24
CA THR A 202 -14.16 -29.07 -15.40
C THR A 202 -13.79 -28.25 -16.64
N GLY A 203 -12.90 -27.29 -16.46
CA GLY A 203 -12.32 -26.49 -17.55
C GLY A 203 -10.92 -26.02 -17.16
N LYS A 204 -9.90 -26.71 -17.67
CA LYS A 204 -8.49 -26.38 -17.52
C LYS A 204 -8.22 -25.10 -18.31
N ALA A 205 -7.83 -24.01 -17.65
CA ALA A 205 -7.40 -22.78 -18.30
C ALA A 205 -5.91 -22.59 -18.06
N ASP A 206 -5.16 -22.60 -19.15
CA ASP A 206 -3.72 -22.40 -19.22
C ASP A 206 -3.35 -21.01 -18.69
N SER A 207 -2.26 -20.97 -17.91
CA SER A 207 -1.69 -19.75 -17.34
C SER A 207 -1.10 -18.88 -18.46
N ALA A 208 -1.88 -17.92 -18.94
CA ALA A 208 -1.37 -16.78 -19.68
C ALA A 208 -1.13 -15.63 -18.68
N HIS A 209 0.13 -15.21 -18.59
CA HIS A 209 0.56 -14.02 -17.86
C HIS A 209 -0.07 -12.80 -18.55
N THR A 210 -1.21 -12.33 -18.03
CA THR A 210 -1.90 -11.14 -18.50
C THR A 210 -1.31 -9.92 -17.80
N THR A 211 -0.87 -8.98 -18.62
CA THR A 211 -0.50 -7.58 -18.32
C THR A 211 -1.32 -6.96 -17.18
N ASP A 212 -0.64 -6.25 -16.27
CA ASP A 212 -1.17 -5.49 -15.12
C ASP A 212 -2.54 -4.87 -15.39
N ASP A 213 -3.60 -5.50 -14.87
CA ASP A 213 -4.91 -4.89 -14.77
C ASP A 213 -4.90 -4.07 -13.48
N ALA A 214 -4.75 -2.75 -13.60
CA ALA A 214 -4.73 -1.85 -12.47
C ALA A 214 -5.99 -2.07 -11.63
N SER A 215 -5.81 -2.42 -10.35
CA SER A 215 -6.91 -2.66 -9.42
C SER A 215 -7.43 -1.34 -8.87
N PHE A 216 -8.74 -1.19 -8.73
CA PHE A 216 -9.37 0.02 -8.21
C PHE A 216 -10.36 -0.30 -7.08
N VAL A 217 -10.42 0.58 -6.09
CA VAL A 217 -11.47 0.61 -5.07
C VAL A 217 -12.44 1.72 -5.39
N GLU A 218 -13.74 1.41 -5.40
CA GLU A 218 -14.79 2.41 -5.50
C GLU A 218 -15.08 3.01 -4.12
N VAL A 219 -14.90 4.32 -4.01
CA VAL A 219 -15.23 5.12 -2.82
C VAL A 219 -16.52 5.87 -3.10
N ILE A 220 -17.45 5.82 -2.15
CA ILE A 220 -18.77 6.44 -2.29
C ILE A 220 -18.89 7.58 -1.27
N ASP A 221 -19.00 8.82 -1.72
CA ASP A 221 -19.35 9.92 -0.82
C ASP A 221 -20.79 9.71 -0.33
N THR A 222 -20.97 9.52 0.98
CA THR A 222 -22.27 9.26 1.60
C THR A 222 -23.16 10.50 1.71
N VAL A 223 -22.60 11.69 1.48
CA VAL A 223 -23.31 12.97 1.56
C VAL A 223 -24.01 13.28 0.24
N ASN A 224 -23.39 12.94 -0.89
CA ASN A 224 -23.89 13.29 -2.23
C ASN A 224 -23.98 12.12 -3.22
N ASP A 225 -23.72 10.88 -2.77
CA ASP A 225 -23.70 9.65 -3.58
C ASP A 225 -22.72 9.67 -4.76
N SER A 226 -21.74 10.58 -4.77
CA SER A 226 -20.70 10.58 -5.79
C SER A 226 -19.76 9.39 -5.61
N ARG A 227 -19.25 8.87 -6.74
CA ARG A 227 -18.43 7.66 -6.80
C ARG A 227 -17.08 8.02 -7.39
N HIS A 228 -16.02 7.62 -6.71
CA HIS A 228 -14.64 7.86 -7.12
C HIS A 228 -13.88 6.54 -7.16
N ALA A 229 -13.23 6.26 -8.29
CA ALA A 229 -12.35 5.10 -8.41
C ALA A 229 -10.94 5.50 -7.98
N VAL A 230 -10.40 4.81 -6.98
CA VAL A 230 -9.06 5.06 -6.44
C VAL A 230 -8.17 3.86 -6.73
N PRO A 231 -6.98 4.04 -7.33
CA PRO A 231 -6.01 2.97 -7.52
C PRO A 231 -5.73 2.22 -6.21
N PHE A 232 -5.72 0.89 -6.28
CA PHE A 232 -5.46 0.00 -5.16
C PHE A 232 -4.20 -0.82 -5.42
N ILE A 233 -3.21 -0.67 -4.55
CA ILE A 233 -1.85 -1.16 -4.76
C ILE A 233 -1.48 -2.09 -3.59
N PRO A 234 -1.68 -3.40 -3.72
CA PRO A 234 -1.17 -4.35 -2.74
C PRO A 234 0.35 -4.52 -2.88
N VAL A 235 1.10 -4.38 -1.78
CA VAL A 235 2.51 -4.78 -1.73
C VAL A 235 2.62 -6.30 -1.91
N PHE A 236 1.71 -7.03 -1.26
CA PHE A 236 1.50 -8.46 -1.45
C PHE A 236 0.01 -8.76 -1.62
N GLU A 237 -0.30 -9.55 -2.63
CA GLU A 237 -1.62 -10.13 -2.83
C GLU A 237 -1.91 -11.17 -1.74
N GLU A 238 -3.07 -11.12 -1.10
CA GLU A 238 -3.45 -12.04 -0.02
C GLU A 238 -3.38 -13.50 -0.46
N ARG A 239 -3.80 -13.77 -1.70
CA ARG A 239 -3.73 -15.11 -2.33
C ARG A 239 -2.31 -15.64 -2.49
N GLU A 240 -1.30 -14.78 -2.47
CA GLU A 240 0.11 -15.18 -2.54
C GLU A 240 0.70 -15.51 -1.17
N LEU A 241 -0.02 -15.23 -0.08
CA LEU A 241 0.45 -15.46 1.29
C LEU A 241 -0.28 -16.63 1.95
N ARG A 242 -1.48 -16.97 1.48
CA ARG A 242 -2.28 -18.12 1.93
C ARG A 242 -2.06 -19.37 1.08
#